data_AF-A0A836CJD0-F1
#
_entry.id   AF-A0A836CJD0-F1
#
_cell.length_a   1.000
_cell.length_b   1.000
_cell.length_c   1.000
_cell.angle_alpha   90.00
_cell.angle_beta   90.00
_cell.angle_gamma   90.00
#
_symmetry.space_group_name_H-M   'P 1'
#
loop_
_entity.id
_entity.type
_entity.pdbx_description
1 polymer ?
#
loop_
_entity_poly.entity_id
_entity_poly.type
_entity_poly.pdbx_seq_one_letter_code
_entity_poly.pdbx_strand_id
1 'polypeptide(L)'
;MSSTAQEEKVQVSFDEECRVRVLDPDVFKHSEELEENCKAFATKMQAFNAAVHGIVAVLDAHASRIEKQKLRAIGMRNKVDGEAEHRARQRMALQVLIKEKMSELDRNNVQYQSLLRVEAEQQALIERLSNSESVAADPDGHLRK
;
A
#
# COMPACT_ATOMS: atom_id res chain seq x y z
N MET A 1 -82.98 37.21 22.89
CA MET A 1 -82.39 38.55 23.10
C MET A 1 -81.46 38.49 24.30
N SER A 2 -80.45 39.36 24.28
CA SER A 2 -79.43 39.63 25.30
C SER A 2 -78.17 38.77 25.29
N SER A 3 -77.27 39.21 24.40
CA SER A 3 -75.82 39.23 24.57
C SER A 3 -75.40 39.51 26.01
N THR A 4 -74.41 38.77 26.50
CA THR A 4 -73.42 39.30 27.44
C THR A 4 -72.06 38.82 26.97
N ALA A 5 -71.48 39.59 26.04
CA ALA A 5 -70.04 39.62 25.91
C ALA A 5 -69.48 40.02 27.28
N GLN A 6 -68.85 39.08 27.99
CA GLN A 6 -68.02 39.42 29.14
C GLN A 6 -66.95 40.37 28.63
N GLU A 7 -67.05 41.64 28.99
CA GLU A 7 -65.92 42.56 28.89
C GLU A 7 -64.81 41.98 29.77
N GLU A 8 -63.83 41.33 29.13
CA GLU A 8 -62.56 41.03 29.78
C GLU A 8 -61.97 42.38 30.22
N LYS A 9 -62.12 42.69 31.51
CA LYS A 9 -61.47 43.85 32.12
C LYS A 9 -59.97 43.65 31.97
N VAL A 10 -59.39 44.32 30.98
CA VAL A 10 -57.95 44.39 30.79
C VAL A 10 -57.37 45.07 32.03
N GLN A 11 -56.69 44.30 32.87
CA GLN A 11 -56.02 44.82 34.05
C GLN A 11 -54.73 45.50 33.62
N VAL A 12 -54.71 46.83 33.75
CA VAL A 12 -53.57 47.66 33.40
C VAL A 12 -52.72 47.90 34.65
N SER A 13 -51.43 47.62 34.56
CA SER A 13 -50.42 47.84 35.60
C SER A 13 -49.42 48.91 35.14
N PHE A 14 -48.69 49.49 36.09
CA PHE A 14 -47.57 50.39 35.82
C PHE A 14 -46.29 49.72 36.33
N ASP A 15 -45.23 49.72 35.52
CA ASP A 15 -43.92 49.23 35.95
C ASP A 15 -43.10 50.31 36.69
N GLU A 16 -41.91 49.94 37.15
CA GLU A 16 -40.97 50.81 37.88
C GLU A 16 -40.48 52.00 37.04
N GLU A 17 -40.63 51.95 35.71
CA GLU A 17 -40.35 53.04 34.78
C GLU A 17 -41.60 53.83 34.37
N CYS A 18 -42.72 53.67 35.08
CA CYS A 18 -44.02 54.30 34.81
C CYS A 18 -44.63 53.96 33.44
N ARG A 19 -44.24 52.82 32.84
CA ARG A 19 -44.82 52.35 31.57
C ARG A 19 -46.09 51.55 31.85
N VAL A 20 -47.08 51.76 30.98
CA VAL A 20 -48.35 51.04 31.01
C VAL A 20 -48.12 49.61 30.53
N ARG A 21 -48.51 48.62 31.34
CA ARG A 21 -48.41 47.19 31.03
C ARG A 21 -49.75 46.50 31.20
N VAL A 22 -49.91 45.38 30.51
CA VAL A 22 -51.12 44.54 30.51
C VAL A 22 -50.95 43.26 31.33
N LEU A 23 -49.73 43.05 31.85
CA LEU A 23 -49.31 41.93 32.69
C LEU A 23 -48.89 42.48 34.04
N ASP A 24 -49.10 41.70 35.10
CA ASP A 24 -48.56 42.01 36.42
C ASP A 24 -47.02 42.23 36.34
N PRO A 25 -46.47 43.28 36.96
CA PRO A 25 -45.04 43.60 36.86
C PRO A 25 -44.11 42.44 37.26
N ASP A 26 -44.48 41.65 38.26
CA ASP A 26 -43.65 40.53 38.75
C ASP A 26 -43.70 39.35 37.77
N VAL A 27 -44.86 39.10 37.17
CA VAL A 27 -45.06 38.08 36.12
C VAL A 27 -44.29 38.45 34.86
N PHE A 28 -44.26 39.73 34.50
CA PHE A 28 -43.47 40.23 33.38
C PHE A 28 -41.96 40.06 33.63
N LYS A 29 -41.46 40.46 34.81
CA LYS A 29 -40.04 40.28 35.20
C LYS A 29 -39.63 38.81 35.17
N HIS A 30 -40.44 37.91 35.74
CA HIS A 30 -40.16 36.46 35.67
C HIS A 30 -40.16 35.91 34.25
N SER A 31 -41.01 36.46 33.36
CA SER A 31 -41.04 36.04 31.96
C SER A 31 -39.79 36.51 31.20
N GLU A 32 -39.28 37.72 31.46
CA GLU A 32 -38.00 38.19 30.92
C GLU A 32 -36.82 37.35 31.44
N GLU A 33 -36.76 37.07 32.74
CA GLU A 33 -35.73 36.19 33.31
C GLU A 33 -35.77 34.78 32.70
N LEU A 34 -36.98 34.23 32.50
CA LEU A 34 -37.15 32.94 31.84
C LEU A 34 -36.67 32.99 30.39
N GLU A 35 -36.98 34.07 29.66
CA GLU A 35 -36.53 34.27 28.28
C GLU A 35 -34.98 34.33 28.20
N GLU A 36 -34.34 35.09 29.08
CA GLU A 36 -32.87 35.16 29.15
C GLU A 36 -32.24 33.81 29.48
N ASN A 37 -32.78 33.10 30.48
CA ASN A 37 -32.32 31.77 30.86
C ASN A 37 -32.47 30.76 29.71
N CYS A 38 -33.59 30.81 28.98
CA CYS A 38 -33.80 29.96 27.80
C CYS A 38 -32.79 30.27 26.70
N LYS A 39 -32.52 31.55 26.42
CA LYS A 39 -31.48 31.97 25.46
C LYS A 39 -30.11 31.46 25.86
N ALA A 40 -29.71 31.65 27.12
CA ALA A 40 -28.42 31.20 27.64
C ALA A 40 -28.29 29.67 27.57
N PHE A 41 -29.36 28.93 27.89
CA PHE A 41 -29.41 27.48 27.74
C PHE A 41 -29.22 27.05 26.27
N ALA A 42 -29.95 27.67 25.34
CA ALA A 42 -29.82 27.39 23.92
C ALA A 42 -28.39 27.62 23.41
N THR A 43 -27.74 28.71 23.81
CA THR A 43 -26.34 28.98 23.47
C THR A 43 -25.38 27.93 24.02
N LYS A 44 -25.56 27.54 25.30
CA LYS A 44 -24.74 26.47 25.92
C LYS A 44 -24.93 25.13 25.20
N MET A 45 -26.16 24.81 24.82
CA MET A 45 -26.47 23.59 24.07
C MET A 45 -25.83 23.59 22.68
N GLN A 46 -25.83 24.73 22.00
CA GLN A 46 -25.13 24.88 20.72
C GLN A 46 -23.61 24.67 20.87
N ALA A 47 -22.99 25.27 21.89
CA ALA A 47 -21.57 25.09 22.16
C ALA A 47 -21.22 23.63 22.52
N PHE A 48 -22.07 22.97 23.31
CA PHE A 48 -21.92 21.55 23.63
C PHE A 48 -22.00 20.68 22.37
N ASN A 49 -23.01 20.90 21.53
CA ASN A 49 -23.13 20.17 20.27
C ASN A 49 -21.91 20.39 19.37
N ALA A 50 -21.39 21.61 19.26
CA ALA A 50 -20.17 21.88 18.51
C ALA A 50 -18.96 21.11 19.06
N ALA A 51 -18.80 21.05 20.38
CA ALA A 51 -17.72 20.29 21.01
C ALA A 51 -17.85 18.78 20.73
N VAL A 52 -19.06 18.21 20.84
CA VAL A 52 -19.31 16.80 20.51
C VAL A 52 -18.98 16.50 19.06
N HIS A 53 -19.40 17.35 18.11
CA HIS A 53 -19.05 17.17 16.69
C HIS A 53 -17.54 17.24 16.46
N GLY A 54 -16.83 18.12 17.18
CA GLY A 54 -15.37 18.16 17.15
C GLY A 54 -14.72 16.86 17.63
N ILE A 55 -15.21 16.30 18.73
CA ILE A 55 -14.72 15.01 19.27
C ILE A 55 -14.97 13.87 18.28
N VAL A 56 -16.17 13.79 17.69
CA VAL A 56 -16.51 12.78 16.69
C VAL A 56 -15.57 12.87 15.49
N ALA A 57 -15.33 14.06 14.96
CA ALA A 57 -14.42 14.26 13.83
C ALA A 57 -12.98 13.82 14.15
N VAL A 58 -12.50 14.09 15.36
CA VAL A 58 -11.17 13.64 15.83
C VAL A 58 -11.14 12.11 15.94
N LEU A 59 -12.17 11.50 16.52
CA LEU A 59 -12.28 10.04 16.65
C LEU A 59 -12.26 9.36 15.28
N ASP A 60 -13.02 9.86 14.31
CA ASP A 60 -13.05 9.33 12.94
C ASP A 60 -11.68 9.42 12.26
N ALA A 61 -10.99 10.56 12.41
CA ALA A 61 -9.64 10.72 11.89
C ALA A 61 -8.65 9.73 12.52
N HIS A 62 -8.76 9.49 13.83
CA HIS A 62 -7.94 8.50 14.53
C HIS A 62 -8.27 7.06 14.10
N ALA A 63 -9.56 6.71 13.97
CA ALA A 63 -9.99 5.40 13.50
C ALA A 63 -9.42 5.08 12.11
N SER A 64 -9.50 6.05 11.18
CA SER A 64 -8.92 5.93 9.83
C SER A 64 -7.41 5.71 9.87
N ARG A 65 -6.70 6.46 10.72
CA ARG A 65 -5.24 6.29 10.91
C ARG A 65 -4.89 4.92 11.46
N ILE A 66 -5.64 4.41 12.43
CA ILE A 66 -5.42 3.10 13.04
C ILE A 66 -5.60 2.00 12.00
N GLU A 67 -6.70 2.02 11.24
CA GLU A 67 -6.96 0.99 10.23
C GLU A 67 -5.87 0.99 9.15
N LYS A 68 -5.41 2.16 8.71
CA LYS A 68 -4.29 2.28 7.77
C LYS A 68 -3.00 1.63 8.30
N GLN A 69 -2.66 1.85 9.56
CA GLN A 69 -1.45 1.26 10.14
C GLN A 69 -1.61 -0.24 10.38
N LYS A 70 -2.79 -0.71 10.78
CA LYS A 70 -3.11 -2.13 10.91
C LYS A 70 -2.92 -2.86 9.59
N LEU A 71 -3.45 -2.33 8.48
CA LEU A 71 -3.26 -2.91 7.15
C LEU A 71 -1.78 -2.97 6.74
N ARG A 72 -1.01 -1.92 7.03
CA ARG A 72 0.45 -1.91 6.79
C ARG A 72 1.17 -2.99 7.60
N ALA A 73 0.84 -3.11 8.88
CA ALA A 73 1.45 -4.11 9.75
C ALA A 73 1.14 -5.54 9.29
N ILE A 74 -0.11 -5.82 8.88
CA ILE A 74 -0.51 -7.11 8.30
C ILE A 74 0.28 -7.39 7.02
N GLY A 75 0.39 -6.40 6.13
CA GLY A 75 1.15 -6.54 4.88
C GLY A 75 2.63 -6.86 5.13
N MET A 76 3.26 -6.17 6.09
CA MET A 76 4.64 -6.45 6.49
C MET A 76 4.79 -7.84 7.09
N ARG A 77 3.87 -8.26 7.96
CA ARG A 77 3.85 -9.60 8.54
C ARG A 77 3.75 -10.67 7.45
N ASN A 78 2.81 -10.55 6.52
CA ASN A 78 2.65 -11.50 5.42
C ASN A 78 3.91 -11.61 4.56
N LYS A 79 4.61 -10.48 4.34
CA LYS A 79 5.87 -10.46 3.60
C LYS A 79 6.96 -11.25 4.33
N VAL A 80 7.11 -11.05 5.63
CA VAL A 80 8.09 -11.77 6.46
C VAL A 80 7.76 -13.25 6.55
N ASP A 81 6.49 -13.59 6.82
CA ASP A 81 6.01 -14.97 6.92
C ASP A 81 6.27 -15.74 5.60
N GLY A 82 6.05 -15.09 4.45
CA GLY A 82 6.32 -15.67 3.14
C GLY A 82 7.79 -15.66 2.69
N GLU A 83 8.68 -14.93 3.38
CA GLU A 83 10.06 -14.72 2.93
C GLU A 83 10.90 -16.00 3.01
N ALA A 84 10.68 -16.82 4.04
CA ALA A 84 11.40 -18.08 4.20
C ALA A 84 11.09 -19.06 3.06
N GLU A 85 9.80 -19.21 2.72
CA GLU A 85 9.35 -20.04 1.61
C GLU A 85 9.78 -19.48 0.26
N HIS A 86 9.71 -18.16 0.08
CA HIS A 86 10.19 -17.49 -1.14
C HIS A 86 11.69 -17.73 -1.36
N ARG A 87 12.50 -17.56 -0.31
CA ARG A 87 13.95 -17.88 -0.36
C ARG A 87 14.20 -19.35 -0.63
N ALA A 88 13.42 -20.26 -0.04
CA ALA A 88 13.56 -21.69 -0.29
C ALA A 88 13.27 -22.04 -1.77
N ARG A 89 12.18 -21.51 -2.34
CA ARG A 89 11.84 -21.69 -3.76
C ARG A 89 12.91 -21.15 -4.69
N GLN A 90 13.43 -19.94 -4.43
CA GLN A 90 14.51 -19.37 -5.22
C GLN A 90 15.78 -20.25 -5.17
N ARG A 91 16.16 -20.72 -3.98
CA ARG A 91 17.32 -21.63 -3.84
C ARG A 91 17.13 -22.92 -4.63
N MET A 92 15.94 -23.53 -4.57
CA MET A 92 15.64 -24.74 -5.33
C MET A 92 15.72 -24.48 -6.84
N ALA A 93 15.15 -23.38 -7.33
CA ALA A 93 15.20 -23.02 -8.74
C ALA A 93 16.65 -22.81 -9.23
N LEU A 94 17.48 -22.13 -8.44
CA LEU A 94 18.91 -21.94 -8.75
C LEU A 94 19.67 -23.27 -8.75
N GLN A 95 19.38 -24.18 -7.82
CA GLN A 95 20.01 -25.50 -7.79
C GLN A 95 19.66 -26.34 -9.02
N VAL A 96 18.41 -26.26 -9.51
CA VAL A 96 18.02 -26.93 -10.76
C VAL A 96 18.82 -26.37 -11.93
N LEU A 97 18.89 -25.04 -12.07
CA LEU A 97 19.64 -24.40 -13.14
C LEU A 97 21.14 -24.75 -13.10
N ILE A 98 21.74 -24.80 -11.91
CA ILE A 98 23.15 -25.22 -11.75
C ILE A 98 23.34 -26.65 -12.29
N LYS A 99 22.45 -27.58 -11.93
CA LYS A 99 22.53 -28.97 -12.40
C LYS A 99 22.39 -29.07 -13.92
N GLU A 100 21.46 -28.32 -14.51
CA GLU A 100 21.31 -28.25 -15.97
C GLU A 100 22.60 -27.77 -16.64
N LYS A 101 23.21 -26.69 -16.14
CA LYS A 101 24.45 -26.15 -16.68
C LYS A 101 25.66 -27.05 -16.49
N MET A 102 25.75 -27.77 -15.37
CA MET A 102 26.78 -28.79 -15.19
C MET A 102 26.62 -29.92 -16.20
N SER A 103 25.39 -30.39 -16.44
CA SER A 103 25.14 -31.44 -17.44
C SER A 103 25.45 -30.98 -18.86
N GLU A 104 25.14 -29.73 -19.21
CA GLU A 104 25.53 -29.14 -20.50
C GLU A 104 27.06 -29.08 -20.63
N LEU A 105 27.76 -28.66 -19.58
CA LEU A 105 29.22 -28.59 -19.56
C LEU A 105 29.86 -29.97 -19.76
N ASP A 106 29.39 -31.00 -19.05
CA ASP A 106 29.89 -32.37 -19.18
C ASP A 106 29.72 -32.89 -20.61
N ARG A 107 28.55 -32.64 -21.22
CA ARG A 107 28.29 -33.01 -22.61
C ARG A 107 29.24 -32.31 -23.57
N ASN A 108 29.45 -31.01 -23.40
CA ASN A 108 30.36 -30.22 -24.24
C ASN A 108 31.81 -30.70 -24.09
N ASN A 109 32.24 -31.03 -22.87
CA ASN A 109 33.57 -31.59 -22.62
C ASN A 109 33.78 -32.91 -23.36
N VAL A 110 32.81 -33.83 -23.30
CA VAL A 110 32.90 -35.10 -24.03
C VAL A 110 32.99 -34.87 -25.54
N GLN A 111 32.17 -33.96 -26.09
CA GLN A 111 32.21 -33.62 -27.51
C GLN A 111 33.55 -33.01 -27.91
N TYR A 112 34.08 -32.09 -27.11
CA TYR A 112 35.37 -31.46 -27.34
C TYR A 112 36.52 -32.49 -27.36
N GLN A 113 36.56 -33.40 -26.40
CA GLN A 113 37.57 -34.47 -26.36
C GLN A 113 37.46 -35.41 -27.57
N SER A 114 36.23 -35.71 -28.01
CA SER A 114 36.02 -36.51 -29.22
C SER A 114 36.55 -35.80 -30.47
N LEU A 115 36.36 -34.49 -30.58
CA LEU A 115 36.85 -33.69 -31.70
C LEU A 115 38.37 -33.60 -31.72
N LEU A 116 39.01 -33.38 -30.56
CA LEU A 116 40.48 -33.39 -30.44
C LEU A 116 41.09 -34.72 -30.92
N ARG A 117 40.44 -35.84 -30.60
CA ARG A 117 40.89 -37.15 -31.06
C ARG A 117 40.79 -37.26 -32.59
N VAL A 118 39.67 -36.86 -33.17
CA VAL A 118 39.47 -36.89 -34.63
C VAL A 118 40.48 -35.97 -35.33
N GLU A 119 40.72 -34.78 -34.79
CA GLU A 119 41.73 -33.84 -35.29
C GLU A 119 43.13 -34.48 -35.28
N ALA A 120 43.54 -35.11 -34.17
CA ALA A 120 44.83 -35.78 -34.09
C ALA A 120 44.95 -36.94 -35.08
N GLU A 121 43.89 -37.73 -35.27
CA GLU A 121 43.84 -38.82 -36.27
C GLU A 121 43.97 -38.27 -37.70
N GLN A 122 43.29 -37.16 -38.00
CA GLN A 122 43.39 -36.48 -39.30
C GLN A 122 44.78 -35.89 -39.53
N GLN A 123 45.39 -35.26 -38.52
CA GLN A 123 46.74 -34.70 -38.61
C GLN A 123 47.78 -35.79 -38.90
N ALA A 124 47.71 -36.91 -38.19
CA ALA A 124 48.57 -38.06 -38.44
C ALA A 124 48.38 -38.67 -39.85
N LEU A 125 47.15 -38.67 -40.37
CA LEU A 125 46.87 -39.10 -41.74
C LEU A 125 47.50 -38.15 -42.76
N ILE A 126 47.36 -36.84 -42.57
CA ILE A 126 47.98 -35.82 -43.42
C ILE A 126 49.50 -35.99 -43.45
N GLU A 127 50.14 -36.11 -42.29
CA GLU A 127 51.60 -36.33 -42.19
C GLU A 127 52.06 -37.58 -42.95
N ARG A 128 51.31 -38.69 -42.86
CA ARG A 128 51.60 -39.90 -43.63
C ARG A 128 51.49 -39.67 -45.13
N LEU A 129 50.45 -38.99 -45.58
CA LEU A 129 50.23 -38.69 -46.99
C LEU A 129 51.34 -37.76 -47.52
N SER A 130 51.67 -36.69 -46.79
CA SER A 130 52.75 -35.76 -47.15
C SER A 130 54.12 -36.45 -47.20
N ASN A 131 54.43 -37.32 -46.24
CA ASN A 131 55.69 -38.08 -46.26
C ASN A 131 55.73 -39.10 -47.41
N SER A 132 54.62 -39.76 -47.72
CA SER A 132 54.55 -40.69 -48.86
C SER A 132 54.73 -39.99 -50.20
N GLU A 133 54.24 -38.76 -50.34
CA GLU A 133 54.42 -37.92 -51.53
C GLU A 133 55.87 -37.43 -51.65
N SER A 134 56.54 -37.12 -50.53
CA SER A 134 57.96 -36.75 -50.52
C SER A 134 58.92 -37.90 -50.89
N VAL A 135 58.57 -39.16 -50.54
CA VAL A 135 59.34 -40.36 -50.93
C VAL A 135 59.11 -40.73 -52.40
N ALA A 136 57.93 -40.44 -52.94
CA ALA A 136 57.62 -40.65 -54.35
C ALA A 136 58.25 -39.57 -55.27
N ALA A 137 58.62 -38.41 -54.74
CA ALA A 137 59.22 -37.31 -55.49
C ALA A 137 60.75 -37.41 -55.66
N ASP A 138 61.44 -38.34 -54.99
CA ASP A 138 62.90 -38.52 -55.13
C ASP A 138 63.32 -39.99 -55.37
N PRO A 139 62.87 -40.64 -56.47
CA PRO A 139 63.36 -41.97 -56.84
C PRO A 139 64.69 -41.92 -57.62
N ASP A 140 65.13 -40.75 -58.09
CA ASP A 140 66.35 -40.62 -58.90
C ASP A 140 67.24 -39.46 -58.41
N GLY A 141 68.05 -39.78 -57.41
CA GLY A 141 69.33 -39.10 -57.23
C GLY A 141 70.23 -39.34 -58.45
N HIS A 142 70.16 -38.46 -59.45
CA HIS A 142 71.24 -38.22 -60.39
C HIS A 142 71.84 -36.82 -60.19
N LEU A 143 73.17 -36.81 -60.09
CA LEU A 143 74.00 -35.69 -59.64
C LEU A 143 73.94 -34.44 -60.53
N ARG A 144 74.02 -33.30 -59.84
CA ARG A 144 74.73 -32.05 -60.17
C ARG A 144 75.09 -31.81 -61.66
N LYS A 145 74.53 -30.72 -62.20
CA LYS A 145 75.31 -29.59 -62.73
C LYS A 145 74.70 -28.28 -62.25
#